data_AF-A0A1E3BUI0-F1
#
_entry.id   AF-A0A1E3BUI0-F1
#
_cell.length_a   1.000
_cell.length_b   1.000
_cell.length_c   1.000
_cell.angle_alpha   90.00
_cell.angle_beta   90.00
_cell.angle_gamma   90.00
#
_symmetry.space_group_name_H-M   'P 1'
#
loop_
_entity.id
_entity.type
_entity.pdbx_description
1 polymer ?
#
loop_
_entity_poly.entity_id
_entity_poly.type
_entity_poly.pdbx_seq_one_letter_code
_entity_poly.pdbx_strand_id
1 'polypeptide(L)'
;MGTVLLDRQMDDIGLLAPGYSVREVCKKLQEAAKVAIEWGHGNVVQFDAGKTEAVLLTRKRGRELKDQIQRAQVEVDGHCVPFNLEATRWLGVWLDSGLNLKAHYQTCMRKARAAENRVQRLCQSHGLAPGLARQVQVAAIQSVALYGAELWWQGQKDRRVGIQLMINRQARAITGMLKSTPVGPLVREAGLAPAEALLEARQLKYTTRLLSLPENHPAKEILPVSFREGDQHTQPGEQTPGNRQWAERNNRGRWSLGQHLARQLANILPVDPSGGFESTTQTTSSQFPGQIEMLPGPEALVAAQSLPPELAIWSDGSRLENGKSGAGIAWREPGGTWKTRGFPLGKGYEVFDTELLGIVRALQLAEKVGDQSPVTILLEALS
;
A
#
# COMPACT_ATOMS: atom_id res chain seq x y z
N MET A 1 -1.07 16.84 17.64
CA MET A 1 -0.54 16.30 16.39
C MET A 1 -0.98 17.20 15.26
N GLY A 2 -0.24 18.30 15.10
CA GLY A 2 -0.07 18.95 13.80
C GLY A 2 0.79 18.06 12.92
N THR A 3 0.52 18.00 11.63
CA THR A 3 1.36 17.34 10.62
C THR A 3 1.25 18.27 9.41
N VAL A 4 2.32 18.48 8.64
CA VAL A 4 2.40 19.21 7.35
C VAL A 4 3.35 18.36 6.47
N LEU A 5 3.25 18.26 5.16
CA LEU A 5 3.96 17.18 4.41
C LEU A 5 5.14 17.70 3.58
N LEU A 6 6.31 17.03 3.63
CA LEU A 6 7.43 17.14 2.68
C LEU A 6 7.31 16.03 1.64
N ASP A 7 7.14 16.39 0.36
CA ASP A 7 7.46 15.54 -0.79
C ASP A 7 8.18 16.40 -1.84
N ARG A 8 9.15 15.82 -2.54
CA ARG A 8 10.06 16.53 -3.45
C ARG A 8 9.62 16.26 -4.88
N GLN A 9 8.97 17.22 -5.53
CA GLN A 9 8.83 17.24 -6.98
C GLN A 9 9.29 18.57 -7.55
N MET A 10 10.49 18.52 -8.14
CA MET A 10 11.35 19.49 -8.84
C MET A 10 11.42 20.97 -8.42
N ASP A 11 10.36 21.63 -7.94
CA ASP A 11 10.39 23.05 -7.53
C ASP A 11 9.66 23.36 -6.21
N ASP A 12 8.72 22.51 -5.78
CA ASP A 12 7.93 22.74 -4.55
C ASP A 12 8.55 22.00 -3.34
N ILE A 13 8.76 22.72 -2.22
CA ILE A 13 9.20 22.17 -0.92
C ILE A 13 8.13 22.48 0.14
N GLY A 14 7.77 21.52 0.99
CA GLY A 14 6.79 21.73 2.05
C GLY A 14 7.21 21.15 3.39
N LEU A 15 7.45 21.92 4.45
CA LEU A 15 8.05 21.42 5.70
C LEU A 15 7.05 20.74 6.66
N LEU A 16 7.44 19.62 7.28
CA LEU A 16 6.65 18.89 8.27
C LEU A 16 7.15 19.08 9.71
N ALA A 17 6.31 19.59 10.62
CA ALA A 17 6.59 19.56 12.05
C ALA A 17 5.43 18.98 12.90
N PRO A 18 5.64 17.86 13.62
CA PRO A 18 4.71 17.38 14.62
C PRO A 18 4.86 18.10 15.96
N GLY A 19 3.73 18.38 16.61
CA GLY A 19 3.69 19.00 17.94
C GLY A 19 2.36 18.84 18.68
N TYR A 20 2.39 19.18 19.97
CA TYR A 20 1.27 19.13 20.90
C TYR A 20 0.60 20.49 21.12
N SER A 21 1.30 21.60 20.82
CA SER A 21 0.78 22.97 20.86
C SER A 21 1.09 23.74 19.56
N VAL A 22 0.31 24.78 19.26
CA VAL A 22 0.54 25.64 18.08
C VAL A 22 1.92 26.32 18.18
N ARG A 23 2.29 26.80 19.37
CA ARG A 23 3.60 27.44 19.61
C ARG A 23 4.78 26.52 19.34
N GLU A 24 4.69 25.26 19.79
CA GLU A 24 5.74 24.26 19.54
C GLU A 24 5.89 23.98 18.04
N VAL A 25 4.77 23.86 17.32
CA VAL A 25 4.78 23.65 15.86
C VAL A 25 5.40 24.85 15.14
N CYS A 26 5.02 26.09 15.50
CA CYS A 26 5.64 27.30 14.96
C CYS A 26 7.16 27.28 15.14
N LYS A 27 7.63 27.00 16.37
CA LYS A 27 9.06 26.98 16.68
C LYS A 27 9.81 25.97 15.80
N LYS A 28 9.31 24.73 15.73
CA LYS A 28 9.92 23.67 14.91
C LYS A 28 9.91 24.01 13.42
N LEU A 29 8.83 24.61 12.91
CA LEU A 29 8.75 25.04 11.51
C LEU A 29 9.74 26.17 11.20
N GLN A 30 9.88 27.14 12.10
CA GLN A 30 10.84 28.23 11.94
C GLN A 30 12.28 27.72 11.95
N GLU A 31 12.62 26.79 12.85
CA GLU A 31 13.93 26.15 12.89
C GLU A 31 14.20 25.36 11.59
N ALA A 32 13.23 24.56 11.13
CA ALA A 32 13.35 23.81 9.88
C ALA A 32 13.46 24.72 8.65
N ALA A 33 12.69 25.81 8.60
CA ALA A 33 12.74 26.80 7.53
C ALA A 33 14.10 27.48 7.48
N LYS A 34 14.67 27.86 8.64
CA LYS A 34 16.01 28.43 8.72
C LYS A 34 17.06 27.49 8.12
N VAL A 35 17.05 26.21 8.50
CA VAL A 35 17.98 25.21 7.95
C VAL A 35 17.78 25.05 6.44
N ALA A 36 16.54 25.03 5.97
CA ALA A 36 16.25 24.92 4.54
C ALA A 36 16.79 26.13 3.77
N ILE A 37 16.59 27.35 4.28
CA ILE A 37 17.08 28.59 3.67
C ILE A 37 18.61 28.63 3.65
N GLU A 38 19.27 28.31 4.75
CA GLU A 38 20.74 28.24 4.84
C GLU A 38 21.31 27.23 3.83
N TRP A 39 20.68 26.04 3.73
CA TRP A 39 21.02 25.07 2.71
C TRP A 39 20.79 25.60 1.29
N GLY A 40 19.68 26.31 1.05
CA GLY A 40 19.37 26.92 -0.24
C GLY A 40 20.43 27.91 -0.69
N HIS A 41 20.84 28.84 0.19
CA HIS A 41 21.92 29.78 -0.08
C HIS A 41 23.23 29.07 -0.42
N GLY A 42 23.59 28.00 0.29
CA GLY A 42 24.78 27.20 0.01
C GLY A 42 24.73 26.42 -1.31
N ASN A 43 23.54 26.19 -1.86
CA ASN A 43 23.33 25.42 -3.10
C ASN A 43 22.79 26.27 -4.26
N VAL A 44 22.83 27.61 -4.15
CA VAL A 44 22.34 28.55 -5.18
C VAL A 44 20.84 28.34 -5.50
N VAL A 45 20.05 27.93 -4.51
CA VAL A 45 18.59 27.82 -4.59
C VAL A 45 17.97 28.95 -3.76
N GLN A 46 17.13 29.78 -4.40
CA GLN A 46 16.43 30.87 -3.74
C GLN A 46 14.98 30.47 -3.45
N PHE A 47 14.59 30.53 -2.18
CA PHE A 47 13.21 30.32 -1.76
C PHE A 47 12.41 31.62 -1.84
N ASP A 48 11.21 31.55 -2.41
CA ASP A 48 10.27 32.68 -2.44
C ASP A 48 9.41 32.66 -1.17
N ALA A 49 9.88 33.36 -0.13
CA ALA A 49 9.17 33.47 1.13
C ALA A 49 7.75 34.07 0.98
N GLY A 50 7.54 34.95 -0.01
CA GLY A 50 6.24 35.57 -0.30
C GLY A 50 5.19 34.61 -0.85
N LYS A 51 5.62 33.48 -1.43
CA LYS A 51 4.73 32.40 -1.89
C LYS A 51 4.56 31.27 -0.87
N THR A 52 5.18 31.39 0.29
CA THR A 52 5.10 30.34 1.32
C THR A 52 3.70 30.32 1.93
N GLU A 53 3.06 29.16 1.90
CA GLU A 53 1.76 28.94 2.53
C GLU A 53 1.91 27.98 3.72
N ALA A 54 1.22 28.26 4.82
CA ALA A 54 1.19 27.40 6.00
C ALA A 54 -0.23 26.92 6.29
N VAL A 55 -0.37 25.65 6.69
CA VAL A 55 -1.63 25.06 7.15
C VAL A 55 -1.37 24.23 8.39
N LEU A 56 -2.27 24.32 9.38
CA LEU A 56 -2.20 23.46 10.56
C LEU A 56 -3.21 22.32 10.42
N LEU A 57 -2.71 21.09 10.28
CA LEU A 57 -3.55 19.90 10.17
C LEU A 57 -3.86 19.34 11.56
N THR A 58 -5.10 19.41 12.01
CA THR A 58 -5.53 18.93 13.33
C THR A 58 -6.95 18.40 13.31
N ARG A 59 -7.18 17.30 14.04
CA ARG A 59 -8.52 16.76 14.28
C ARG A 59 -9.20 17.39 15.49
N LYS A 60 -8.46 18.10 16.34
CA LYS A 60 -9.02 18.80 17.50
C LYS A 60 -9.90 19.95 17.02
N ARG A 61 -11.05 20.12 17.66
CA ARG A 61 -12.01 21.19 17.38
C ARG A 61 -12.21 22.01 18.65
N GLY A 62 -12.35 23.31 18.50
CA GLY A 62 -12.60 24.23 19.60
C GLY A 62 -12.37 25.67 19.17
N ARG A 63 -13.12 26.62 19.74
CA ARG A 63 -12.94 28.05 19.46
C ARG A 63 -11.55 28.51 19.86
N GLU A 64 -11.11 28.14 21.06
CA GLU A 64 -9.79 28.50 21.58
C GLU A 64 -8.64 28.05 20.65
N LEU A 65 -8.68 26.80 20.17
CA LEU A 65 -7.65 26.32 19.23
C LEU A 65 -7.69 27.10 17.91
N LYS A 66 -8.88 27.41 17.38
CA LYS A 66 -9.00 28.23 16.17
C LYS A 66 -8.43 29.63 16.39
N ASP A 67 -8.72 30.25 17.52
CA ASP A 67 -8.21 31.57 17.87
C ASP A 67 -6.68 31.56 18.02
N GLN A 68 -6.13 30.48 18.61
CA GLN A 68 -4.68 30.27 18.69
C GLN A 68 -4.04 30.13 17.30
N ILE A 69 -4.65 29.37 16.38
CA ILE A 69 -4.15 29.19 15.02
C ILE A 69 -4.24 30.51 14.23
N GLN A 70 -5.34 31.23 14.37
CA GLN A 70 -5.57 32.50 13.67
C GLN A 70 -4.57 33.58 14.07
N ARG A 71 -4.11 33.57 15.32
CA ARG A 71 -3.07 34.48 15.83
C ARG A 71 -1.65 33.97 15.60
N ALA A 72 -1.48 32.71 15.23
CA ALA A 72 -0.18 32.12 15.01
C ALA A 72 0.34 32.43 13.61
N GLN A 73 1.66 32.64 13.55
CA GLN A 73 2.39 32.87 12.31
C GLN A 73 3.75 32.18 12.42
N VAL A 74 4.32 31.83 11.27
CA VAL A 74 5.66 31.25 11.14
C VAL A 74 6.51 32.30 10.44
N GLU A 75 7.63 32.67 11.04
CA GLU A 75 8.59 33.56 10.42
C GLU A 75 9.53 32.77 9.48
N VAL A 76 9.57 33.13 8.20
CA VAL A 76 10.39 32.50 7.17
C VAL A 76 11.11 33.61 6.40
N ASP A 77 12.43 33.68 6.53
CA ASP A 77 13.27 34.69 5.85
C ASP A 77 12.75 36.14 6.03
N GLY A 78 12.42 36.52 7.27
CA GLY A 78 11.86 37.84 7.60
C GLY A 78 10.40 38.05 7.18
N HIS A 79 9.73 37.06 6.60
CA HIS A 79 8.32 37.10 6.23
C HIS A 79 7.45 36.37 7.26
N CYS A 80 6.39 37.02 7.71
CA CYS A 80 5.38 36.41 8.57
C CYS A 80 4.36 35.63 7.72
N VAL A 81 4.38 34.31 7.81
CA VAL A 81 3.45 33.42 7.12
C VAL A 81 2.32 33.01 8.08
N PRO A 82 1.08 33.50 7.90
CA PRO A 82 -0.05 33.10 8.71
C PRO A 82 -0.55 31.70 8.32
N PHE A 83 -1.17 30.99 9.26
CA PHE A 83 -1.82 29.72 8.95
C PHE A 83 -3.17 29.92 8.25
N ASN A 84 -3.36 29.26 7.11
CA ASN A 84 -4.66 29.15 6.47
C ASN A 84 -5.57 28.24 7.31
N LEU A 85 -6.73 28.76 7.72
CA LEU A 85 -7.69 28.07 8.56
C LEU A 85 -8.60 27.11 7.79
N GLU A 86 -8.77 27.36 6.48
CA GLU A 86 -9.70 26.61 5.63
C GLU A 86 -8.98 25.47 4.91
N ALA A 87 -8.16 25.80 3.92
CA ALA A 87 -7.41 24.83 3.12
C ALA A 87 -6.28 25.48 2.32
N THR A 88 -5.19 24.73 2.16
CA THR A 88 -3.99 25.12 1.41
C THR A 88 -3.80 24.18 0.22
N ARG A 89 -3.36 24.69 -0.92
CA ARG A 89 -3.19 23.88 -2.14
C ARG A 89 -1.75 23.38 -2.24
N TRP A 90 -1.58 22.06 -2.22
CA TRP A 90 -0.29 21.39 -2.37
C TRP A 90 -0.33 20.40 -3.54
N LEU A 91 0.56 20.55 -4.53
CA LEU A 91 0.62 19.68 -5.72
C LEU A 91 -0.76 19.47 -6.41
N GLY A 92 -1.57 20.53 -6.43
CA GLY A 92 -2.93 20.52 -6.99
C GLY A 92 -4.02 19.93 -6.08
N VAL A 93 -3.68 19.39 -4.91
CA VAL A 93 -4.63 18.88 -3.90
C VAL A 93 -4.87 19.93 -2.83
N TRP A 94 -6.13 20.13 -2.43
CA TRP A 94 -6.47 21.05 -1.34
C TRP A 94 -6.50 20.32 0.00
N LEU A 95 -5.54 20.64 0.87
CA LEU A 95 -5.42 20.11 2.22
C LEU A 95 -6.16 21.02 3.19
N ASP A 96 -7.30 20.55 3.70
CA ASP A 96 -8.06 21.24 4.74
C ASP A 96 -7.53 20.88 6.14
N SER A 97 -7.73 21.76 7.11
CA SER A 97 -7.22 21.58 8.48
C SER A 97 -7.62 20.24 9.12
N GLY A 98 -8.79 19.70 8.79
CA GLY A 98 -9.26 18.42 9.29
C GLY A 98 -8.79 17.18 8.51
N LEU A 99 -8.05 17.36 7.41
CA LEU A 99 -7.71 16.32 6.43
C LEU A 99 -8.92 15.49 5.97
N ASN A 100 -10.09 16.11 5.84
CA ASN A 100 -11.26 15.43 5.29
C ASN A 100 -11.37 15.62 3.77
N LEU A 101 -10.54 16.48 3.18
CA LEU A 101 -10.44 16.81 1.76
C LEU A 101 -11.76 17.29 1.15
N LYS A 102 -12.64 17.89 1.96
CA LYS A 102 -13.91 18.46 1.50
C LYS A 102 -13.68 19.64 0.56
N ALA A 103 -12.75 20.54 0.90
CA ALA A 103 -12.39 21.67 0.04
C ALA A 103 -11.88 21.20 -1.34
N HIS A 104 -11.08 20.12 -1.35
CA HIS A 104 -10.59 19.49 -2.57
C HIS A 104 -11.73 18.95 -3.44
N TYR A 105 -12.59 18.11 -2.85
CA TYR A 105 -13.75 17.54 -3.55
C TYR A 105 -14.65 18.64 -4.12
N GLN A 106 -14.99 19.66 -3.32
CA GLN A 106 -15.84 20.77 -3.77
C GLN A 106 -15.21 21.56 -4.92
N THR A 107 -13.90 21.80 -4.86
CA THR A 107 -13.18 22.49 -5.92
C THR A 107 -13.16 21.66 -7.21
N CYS A 108 -12.91 20.36 -7.12
CA CYS A 108 -12.96 19.44 -8.26
C CYS A 108 -14.36 19.40 -8.88
N MET A 109 -15.41 19.29 -8.07
CA MET A 109 -16.80 19.30 -8.55
C MET A 109 -17.18 20.63 -9.22
N ARG A 110 -16.71 21.78 -8.70
CA ARG A 110 -16.94 23.08 -9.33
C ARG A 110 -16.26 23.17 -10.69
N LYS A 111 -14.99 22.74 -10.79
CA LYS A 111 -14.24 22.68 -12.05
C LYS A 111 -14.89 21.73 -13.05
N ALA A 112 -15.30 20.54 -12.59
CA ALA A 112 -16.02 19.56 -13.41
C ALA A 112 -17.34 20.12 -13.94
N ARG A 113 -18.12 20.83 -13.11
CA ARG A 113 -19.35 21.50 -13.56
C ARG A 113 -19.08 22.59 -14.60
N ALA A 114 -18.00 23.35 -14.45
CA ALA A 114 -17.59 24.33 -15.46
C ALA A 114 -17.12 23.66 -16.77
N ALA A 115 -16.46 22.50 -16.70
CA ALA A 115 -16.11 21.70 -17.88
C ALA A 115 -17.38 21.14 -18.54
N GLU A 116 -18.32 20.60 -17.78
CA GLU A 116 -19.61 20.09 -18.26
C GLU A 116 -20.39 21.16 -19.02
N ASN A 117 -20.49 22.38 -18.48
CA ASN A 117 -21.15 23.49 -19.17
C ASN A 117 -20.48 23.83 -20.52
N ARG A 118 -19.14 23.75 -20.60
CA ARG A 118 -18.40 23.98 -21.85
C ARG A 118 -18.65 22.87 -22.86
N VAL A 119 -18.60 21.61 -22.43
CA VAL A 119 -18.90 20.46 -23.29
C VAL A 119 -20.34 20.51 -23.78
N GLN A 120 -21.30 20.87 -22.92
CA GLN A 120 -22.70 20.99 -23.31
C GLN A 120 -22.91 22.05 -24.41
N ARG A 121 -22.25 23.22 -24.29
CA ARG A 121 -22.28 24.25 -25.35
C ARG A 121 -21.69 23.74 -26.67
N LEU A 122 -20.60 22.98 -26.60
CA LEU A 122 -19.98 22.37 -27.79
C LEU A 122 -20.93 21.35 -28.45
N CYS A 123 -21.57 20.48 -27.67
CA CYS A 123 -22.54 19.51 -28.19
C CYS A 123 -23.74 20.19 -28.86
N GLN A 124 -24.23 21.29 -28.29
CA GLN A 124 -25.37 22.04 -28.83
C GLN A 124 -25.03 22.77 -30.13
N SER A 125 -23.81 23.27 -30.28
CA SER A 125 -23.38 24.05 -31.44
C SER A 125 -22.99 23.20 -32.65
N HIS A 126 -22.44 21.99 -32.41
CA HIS A 126 -21.87 21.17 -33.49
C HIS A 126 -22.51 19.80 -33.66
N GLY A 127 -23.34 19.33 -32.72
CA GLY A 127 -23.94 17.99 -32.76
C GLY A 127 -22.89 16.87 -32.66
N LEU A 128 -22.64 16.36 -31.45
CA LEU A 128 -21.69 15.26 -31.24
C LEU A 128 -22.40 13.91 -31.25
N ALA A 129 -21.82 12.93 -31.95
CA ALA A 129 -22.25 11.54 -31.86
C ALA A 129 -22.13 11.02 -30.40
N PRO A 130 -23.05 10.17 -29.91
CA PRO A 130 -23.07 9.71 -28.52
C PRO A 130 -21.75 9.14 -28.02
N GLY A 131 -21.04 8.37 -28.85
CA GLY A 131 -19.72 7.81 -28.51
C GLY A 131 -18.66 8.89 -28.24
N LEU A 132 -18.61 9.93 -29.07
CA LEU A 132 -17.69 11.07 -28.90
C LEU A 132 -18.10 11.91 -27.69
N ALA A 133 -19.40 12.17 -27.53
CA ALA A 133 -19.92 12.87 -26.35
C ALA A 133 -19.52 12.16 -25.06
N ARG A 134 -19.64 10.83 -25.02
CA ARG A 134 -19.18 10.01 -23.90
C ARG A 134 -17.67 10.17 -23.65
N GLN A 135 -16.85 10.04 -24.69
CA GLN A 135 -15.40 10.16 -24.57
C GLN A 135 -14.98 11.52 -24.01
N VAL A 136 -15.51 12.62 -24.56
CA VAL A 136 -15.21 13.99 -24.09
C VAL A 136 -15.67 14.17 -22.64
N GLN A 137 -16.85 13.68 -22.28
CA GLN A 137 -17.35 13.79 -20.92
C GLN A 137 -16.51 13.00 -19.90
N VAL A 138 -16.07 11.79 -20.23
CA VAL A 138 -15.16 11.01 -19.37
C VAL A 138 -13.80 11.73 -19.25
N ALA A 139 -13.22 12.16 -20.38
CA ALA A 139 -11.89 12.74 -20.43
C ALA A 139 -11.79 14.14 -19.82
N ALA A 140 -12.82 14.98 -19.93
CA ALA A 140 -12.78 16.38 -19.49
C ALA A 140 -13.52 16.65 -18.17
N ILE A 141 -14.53 15.85 -17.84
CA ILE A 141 -15.37 16.08 -16.65
C ILE A 141 -15.06 15.06 -15.57
N GLN A 142 -15.11 13.76 -15.87
CA GLN A 142 -14.87 12.74 -14.84
C GLN A 142 -13.42 12.73 -14.36
N SER A 143 -12.44 12.95 -15.25
CA SER A 143 -11.03 13.10 -14.87
C SER A 143 -10.81 14.19 -13.81
N VAL A 144 -11.49 15.33 -13.97
CA VAL A 144 -11.42 16.48 -13.07
C VAL A 144 -12.19 16.21 -11.78
N ALA A 145 -13.40 15.67 -11.88
CA ALA A 145 -14.25 15.39 -10.72
C ALA A 145 -13.64 14.33 -9.78
N LEU A 146 -13.00 13.32 -10.36
CA LEU A 146 -12.42 12.18 -9.64
C LEU A 146 -10.94 12.39 -9.29
N TYR A 147 -10.39 13.59 -9.47
CA TYR A 147 -9.00 13.87 -9.14
C TYR A 147 -8.75 13.68 -7.63
N GLY A 148 -7.79 12.82 -7.29
CA GLY A 148 -7.45 12.46 -5.92
C GLY A 148 -8.52 11.63 -5.19
N ALA A 149 -9.45 10.99 -5.92
CA ALA A 149 -10.51 10.16 -5.33
C ALA A 149 -9.97 9.09 -4.40
N GLU A 150 -8.81 8.54 -4.71
CA GLU A 150 -8.07 7.60 -3.88
C GLU A 150 -7.82 8.11 -2.45
N LEU A 151 -7.63 9.42 -2.26
CA LEU A 151 -7.35 10.04 -0.96
C LEU A 151 -8.62 10.37 -0.19
N TRP A 152 -9.63 10.92 -0.87
CA TRP A 152 -10.79 11.50 -0.20
C TRP A 152 -11.99 10.54 -0.11
N TRP A 153 -12.09 9.53 -0.98
CA TRP A 153 -13.21 8.60 -0.95
C TRP A 153 -13.07 7.59 0.20
N GLN A 154 -14.05 7.54 1.10
CA GLN A 154 -14.10 6.55 2.20
C GLN A 154 -15.54 6.08 2.44
N GLY A 155 -16.38 6.06 1.40
CA GLY A 155 -17.79 5.67 1.53
C GLY A 155 -18.74 6.82 1.91
N GLN A 156 -18.33 8.08 1.80
CA GLN A 156 -19.16 9.21 2.22
C GLN A 156 -20.40 9.37 1.32
N LYS A 157 -21.60 9.27 1.90
CA LYS A 157 -22.88 9.27 1.15
C LYS A 157 -23.07 10.53 0.29
N ASP A 158 -22.72 11.70 0.82
CA ASP A 158 -22.85 13.00 0.14
C ASP A 158 -21.99 13.07 -1.13
N ARG A 159 -20.76 12.55 -1.07
CA ARG A 159 -19.84 12.51 -2.22
C ARG A 159 -20.34 11.55 -3.29
N ARG A 160 -20.77 10.36 -2.88
CA ARG A 160 -21.37 9.37 -3.78
C ARG A 160 -22.57 9.94 -4.53
N VAL A 161 -23.49 10.59 -3.81
CA VAL A 161 -24.67 11.24 -4.40
C VAL A 161 -24.26 12.36 -5.35
N GLY A 162 -23.31 13.22 -4.97
CA GLY A 162 -22.84 14.31 -5.81
C GLY A 162 -22.25 13.84 -7.15
N ILE A 163 -21.41 12.81 -7.11
CA ILE A 163 -20.85 12.17 -8.31
C ILE A 163 -21.94 11.46 -9.12
N GLN A 164 -22.89 10.77 -8.47
CA GLN A 164 -23.99 10.11 -9.17
C GLN A 164 -24.89 11.11 -9.89
N LEU A 165 -25.18 12.26 -9.29
CA LEU A 165 -25.93 13.33 -9.94
C LEU A 165 -25.21 13.90 -11.16
N MET A 166 -23.88 13.97 -11.13
CA MET A 166 -23.08 14.33 -12.29
C MET A 166 -23.20 13.28 -13.39
N ILE A 167 -23.00 12.00 -13.07
CA ILE A 167 -23.12 10.88 -14.02
C ILE A 167 -24.53 10.84 -14.64
N ASN A 168 -25.57 11.08 -13.85
CA ASN A 168 -26.95 11.11 -14.32
C ASN A 168 -27.21 12.23 -15.34
N ARG A 169 -26.52 13.38 -15.21
CA ARG A 169 -26.58 14.47 -16.19
C ARG A 169 -25.80 14.12 -17.44
N GLN A 170 -24.62 13.53 -17.27
CA GLN A 170 -23.78 13.04 -18.36
C GLN A 170 -24.51 12.01 -19.22
N ALA A 171 -25.12 11.00 -18.60
CA ALA A 171 -25.83 9.94 -19.27
C ALA A 171 -27.01 10.47 -20.13
N ARG A 172 -27.76 11.46 -19.63
CA ARG A 172 -28.82 12.12 -20.41
C ARG A 172 -28.26 12.93 -21.57
N ALA A 173 -27.16 13.63 -21.37
CA ALA A 173 -26.52 14.39 -22.43
C ALA A 173 -25.96 13.49 -23.55
N ILE A 174 -25.52 12.27 -23.21
CA ILE A 174 -25.02 11.28 -24.18
C ILE A 174 -26.18 10.64 -24.95
N THR A 175 -27.24 10.22 -24.25
CA THR A 175 -28.33 9.41 -24.82
C THR A 175 -29.46 10.24 -25.40
N GLY A 176 -29.59 11.52 -25.03
CA GLY A 176 -30.75 12.35 -25.38
C GLY A 176 -32.03 11.99 -24.62
N MET A 177 -31.96 11.07 -23.65
CA MET A 177 -33.13 10.56 -22.93
C MET A 177 -33.76 11.58 -21.97
N LEU A 178 -35.06 11.43 -21.75
CA LEU A 178 -35.87 12.33 -20.92
C LEU A 178 -35.47 12.31 -19.43
N LYS A 179 -35.90 13.34 -18.70
CA LYS A 179 -35.67 13.42 -17.24
C LYS A 179 -36.31 12.26 -16.48
N SER A 180 -37.47 11.78 -16.94
CA SER A 180 -38.24 10.67 -16.35
C SER A 180 -37.61 9.29 -16.55
N THR A 181 -36.63 9.15 -17.44
CA THR A 181 -35.99 7.85 -17.71
C THR A 181 -35.31 7.30 -16.45
N PRO A 182 -35.58 6.03 -16.06
CA PRO A 182 -34.94 5.40 -14.91
C PRO A 182 -33.40 5.42 -15.00
N VAL A 183 -32.74 5.75 -13.89
CA VAL A 183 -31.30 6.01 -13.85
C VAL A 183 -30.45 4.79 -14.18
N GLY A 184 -30.83 3.59 -13.71
CA GLY A 184 -30.06 2.37 -13.92
C GLY A 184 -29.86 2.04 -15.41
N PRO A 185 -30.95 1.83 -16.19
CA PRO A 185 -30.88 1.64 -17.63
C PRO A 185 -30.20 2.80 -18.36
N LEU A 186 -30.48 4.04 -17.96
CA LEU A 186 -29.90 5.24 -18.56
C LEU A 186 -28.35 5.26 -18.49
N VAL A 187 -27.79 4.96 -17.32
CA VAL A 187 -26.33 4.94 -17.10
C VAL A 187 -25.67 3.85 -17.93
N ARG A 188 -26.30 2.67 -17.99
CA ARG A 188 -25.85 1.53 -18.79
C ARG A 188 -25.87 1.84 -20.29
N GLU A 189 -26.96 2.42 -20.78
CA GLU A 189 -27.12 2.81 -22.19
C GLU A 189 -26.11 3.89 -22.60
N ALA A 190 -25.80 4.83 -21.71
CA ALA A 190 -24.75 5.81 -21.93
C ALA A 190 -23.32 5.23 -21.87
N GLY A 191 -23.17 3.93 -21.60
CA GLY A 191 -21.89 3.26 -21.41
C GLY A 191 -21.10 3.82 -20.23
N LEU A 192 -21.76 4.37 -19.21
CA LEU A 192 -21.12 4.92 -18.01
C LEU A 192 -21.21 3.91 -16.86
N ALA A 193 -20.29 4.02 -15.91
CA ALA A 193 -20.34 3.28 -14.65
C ALA A 193 -21.01 4.14 -13.57
N PRO A 194 -21.71 3.53 -12.58
CA PRO A 194 -22.24 4.25 -11.43
C PRO A 194 -21.11 4.83 -10.57
N ALA A 195 -21.45 5.82 -9.72
CA ALA A 195 -20.48 6.58 -8.95
C ALA A 195 -19.57 5.72 -8.07
N GLU A 196 -20.16 4.75 -7.37
CA GLU A 196 -19.45 3.86 -6.44
C GLU A 196 -18.40 3.02 -7.17
N ALA A 197 -18.80 2.36 -8.27
CA ALA A 197 -17.89 1.58 -9.10
C ALA A 197 -16.73 2.42 -9.67
N LEU A 198 -16.96 3.68 -10.06
CA LEU A 198 -15.88 4.56 -10.53
C LEU A 198 -14.89 4.93 -9.43
N LEU A 199 -15.40 5.22 -8.22
CA LEU A 199 -14.58 5.60 -7.07
C LEU A 199 -13.78 4.41 -6.55
N GLU A 200 -14.40 3.24 -6.44
CA GLU A 200 -13.74 1.99 -6.06
C GLU A 200 -12.68 1.59 -7.08
N ALA A 201 -13.00 1.64 -8.39
CA ALA A 201 -12.03 1.32 -9.43
C ALA A 201 -10.79 2.24 -9.40
N ARG A 202 -10.94 3.51 -8.99
CA ARG A 202 -9.80 4.43 -8.79
C ARG A 202 -8.94 4.00 -7.61
N GLN A 203 -9.56 3.66 -6.48
CA GLN A 203 -8.84 3.16 -5.31
C GLN A 203 -8.11 1.85 -5.59
N LEU A 204 -8.78 0.88 -6.21
CA LEU A 204 -8.18 -0.40 -6.57
C LEU A 204 -6.95 -0.21 -7.47
N LYS A 205 -7.07 0.59 -8.54
CA LYS A 205 -5.94 0.91 -9.42
C LYS A 205 -4.78 1.57 -8.68
N TYR A 206 -5.08 2.47 -7.75
CA TYR A 206 -4.06 3.12 -6.93
C TYR A 206 -3.39 2.11 -5.98
N THR A 207 -4.15 1.28 -5.28
CA THR A 207 -3.62 0.22 -4.41
C THR A 207 -2.74 -0.76 -5.18
N THR A 208 -3.19 -1.25 -6.33
CA THR A 208 -2.39 -2.14 -7.20
C THR A 208 -1.11 -1.45 -7.66
N ARG A 209 -1.18 -0.17 -8.03
CA ARG A 209 0.01 0.61 -8.38
C ARG A 209 0.98 0.66 -7.20
N LEU A 210 0.51 0.95 -5.99
CA LEU A 210 1.37 0.99 -4.79
C LEU A 210 2.06 -0.35 -4.53
N LEU A 211 1.35 -1.47 -4.69
CA LEU A 211 1.93 -2.82 -4.55
C LEU A 211 3.02 -3.10 -5.61
N SER A 212 2.83 -2.60 -6.84
CA SER A 212 3.79 -2.78 -7.94
C SER A 212 5.03 -1.90 -7.87
N LEU A 213 5.10 -0.96 -6.92
CA LEU A 213 6.28 -0.11 -6.77
C LEU A 213 7.48 -0.90 -6.20
N PRO A 214 8.72 -0.48 -6.52
CA PRO A 214 9.93 -1.01 -5.88
C PRO A 214 9.84 -1.00 -4.36
N GLU A 215 10.49 -1.96 -3.70
CA GLU A 215 10.44 -2.11 -2.23
C GLU A 215 10.91 -0.85 -1.48
N ASN A 216 11.88 -0.13 -2.03
CA ASN A 216 12.43 1.09 -1.46
C ASN A 216 11.61 2.36 -1.80
N HIS A 217 10.47 2.24 -2.48
CA HIS A 217 9.69 3.41 -2.86
C HIS A 217 8.83 3.89 -1.66
N PRO A 218 8.94 5.15 -1.22
CA PRO A 218 8.27 5.63 0.00
C PRO A 218 6.75 5.54 -0.05
N ALA A 219 6.13 5.76 -1.22
CA ALA A 219 4.68 5.59 -1.37
C ALA A 219 4.18 4.16 -1.07
N LYS A 220 5.04 3.13 -1.16
CA LYS A 220 4.68 1.76 -0.80
C LYS A 220 4.37 1.67 0.70
N GLU A 221 5.06 2.44 1.54
CA GLU A 221 4.84 2.50 2.99
C GLU A 221 3.46 3.02 3.40
N ILE A 222 2.70 3.63 2.47
CA ILE A 222 1.30 3.98 2.71
C ILE A 222 0.51 2.72 3.08
N LEU A 223 0.78 1.58 2.44
CA LEU A 223 0.08 0.32 2.70
C LEU A 223 0.58 -0.35 3.99
N PRO A 224 -0.30 -1.01 4.76
CA PRO A 224 0.09 -1.76 5.94
C PRO A 224 1.16 -2.80 5.58
N VAL A 225 2.18 -2.95 6.44
CA VAL A 225 3.28 -3.92 6.22
C VAL A 225 2.71 -5.33 6.04
N SER A 226 1.71 -5.71 6.83
CA SER A 226 1.04 -7.02 6.73
C SER A 226 0.35 -7.24 5.38
N PHE A 227 -0.09 -6.17 4.72
CA PHE A 227 -0.68 -6.26 3.39
C PHE A 227 0.38 -6.32 2.30
N ARG A 228 1.56 -5.74 2.53
CA ARG A 228 2.65 -5.68 1.55
C ARG A 228 3.49 -6.96 1.53
N GLU A 229 3.91 -7.38 2.70
CA GLU A 229 4.93 -8.42 2.93
C GLU A 229 4.32 -9.64 3.64
N GLY A 230 3.06 -9.54 4.08
CA GLY A 230 2.45 -10.59 4.87
C GLY A 230 2.99 -10.68 6.27
N ASP A 231 2.83 -11.86 6.84
CA ASP A 231 3.39 -12.21 8.14
C ASP A 231 4.81 -12.77 8.03
N GLN A 232 5.37 -12.82 6.83
CA GLN A 232 6.60 -13.56 6.47
C GLN A 232 7.84 -13.16 7.29
N HIS A 233 7.81 -12.03 8.00
CA HIS A 233 8.92 -11.56 8.83
C HIS A 233 8.55 -11.24 10.29
N THR A 234 7.31 -11.51 10.73
CA THR A 234 6.83 -10.96 12.00
C THR A 234 6.52 -12.04 13.03
N GLN A 235 7.37 -12.16 14.07
CA GLN A 235 7.13 -13.08 15.17
C GLN A 235 5.90 -12.66 16.00
N PRO A 236 5.25 -13.61 16.73
CA PRO A 236 4.27 -13.26 17.75
C PRO A 236 4.84 -12.23 18.74
N GLY A 237 4.29 -11.01 18.75
CA GLY A 237 4.77 -9.89 19.57
C GLY A 237 5.62 -8.84 18.85
N GLU A 238 6.13 -9.11 17.64
CA GLU A 238 6.85 -8.13 16.79
C GLU A 238 5.92 -7.39 15.81
N GLN A 239 4.63 -7.74 15.80
CA GLN A 239 3.64 -7.08 14.95
C GLN A 239 3.47 -5.63 15.38
N THR A 240 3.71 -4.72 14.42
CA THR A 240 3.41 -3.30 14.64
C THR A 240 1.95 -3.18 15.11
N PRO A 241 1.68 -2.57 16.28
CA PRO A 241 0.33 -2.51 16.83
C PRO A 241 -0.66 -1.92 15.81
N GLY A 242 -1.71 -2.67 15.50
CA GLY A 242 -2.74 -2.27 14.53
C GLY A 242 -2.46 -2.59 13.06
N ASN A 243 -1.34 -3.24 12.73
CA ASN A 243 -0.98 -3.58 11.36
C ASN A 243 -1.96 -4.57 10.70
N ARG A 244 -2.64 -5.44 11.44
CA ARG A 244 -3.67 -6.37 10.90
C ARG A 244 -5.13 -5.89 11.05
N GLN A 245 -5.36 -4.74 11.69
CA GLN A 245 -6.72 -4.23 11.95
C GLN A 245 -7.56 -4.03 10.67
N TRP A 246 -6.92 -3.83 9.52
CA TRP A 246 -7.62 -3.67 8.25
C TRP A 246 -8.30 -4.98 7.79
N ALA A 247 -7.73 -6.14 8.15
CA ALA A 247 -8.21 -7.47 7.79
C ALA A 247 -9.31 -7.99 8.75
N GLU A 248 -9.40 -7.42 9.96
CA GLU A 248 -10.42 -7.80 10.94
C GLU A 248 -11.84 -7.47 10.44
N ARG A 249 -12.72 -8.48 10.39
CA ARG A 249 -14.10 -8.32 9.90
C ARG A 249 -14.95 -7.39 10.79
N ASN A 250 -14.72 -7.43 12.10
CA ASN A 250 -15.53 -6.71 13.10
C ASN A 250 -14.98 -5.31 13.45
N ASN A 251 -13.84 -4.92 12.89
CA ASN A 251 -13.23 -3.65 13.22
C ASN A 251 -13.96 -2.49 12.50
N ARG A 252 -14.67 -1.67 13.28
CA ARG A 252 -15.36 -0.45 12.82
C ARG A 252 -14.58 0.82 13.18
N GLY A 253 -13.30 0.68 13.53
CA GLY A 253 -12.41 1.78 13.90
C GLY A 253 -12.14 2.75 12.75
N ARG A 254 -11.44 3.84 13.06
CA ARG A 254 -10.95 4.78 12.03
C ARG A 254 -9.73 4.19 11.34
N TRP A 255 -9.85 3.89 10.06
CA TRP A 255 -8.74 3.40 9.26
C TRP A 255 -7.80 4.53 8.81
N SER A 256 -6.52 4.23 8.75
CA SER A 256 -5.58 5.01 7.95
C SER A 256 -5.93 4.88 6.45
N LEU A 257 -5.38 5.77 5.62
CA LEU A 257 -5.54 5.67 4.16
C LEU A 257 -5.11 4.29 3.65
N GLY A 258 -3.93 3.82 4.07
CA GLY A 258 -3.42 2.51 3.71
C GLY A 258 -4.32 1.35 4.12
N GLN A 259 -4.80 1.36 5.37
CA GLN A 259 -5.71 0.33 5.88
C GLN A 259 -7.02 0.30 5.08
N HIS A 260 -7.58 1.47 4.75
CA HIS A 260 -8.77 1.56 3.91
C HIS A 260 -8.51 0.98 2.51
N LEU A 261 -7.41 1.39 1.86
CA LEU A 261 -7.03 0.91 0.53
C LEU A 261 -6.78 -0.60 0.49
N ALA A 262 -6.07 -1.14 1.48
CA ALA A 262 -5.82 -2.58 1.64
C ALA A 262 -7.14 -3.34 1.78
N ARG A 263 -8.05 -2.86 2.64
CA ARG A 263 -9.36 -3.48 2.85
C ARG A 263 -10.23 -3.47 1.60
N GLN A 264 -10.24 -2.37 0.83
CA GLN A 264 -11.00 -2.31 -0.42
C GLN A 264 -10.52 -3.36 -1.42
N LEU A 265 -9.20 -3.54 -1.55
CA LEU A 265 -8.65 -4.59 -2.41
C LEU A 265 -8.93 -5.99 -1.86
N ALA A 266 -8.79 -6.21 -0.56
CA ALA A 266 -9.07 -7.49 0.07
C ALA A 266 -10.52 -7.96 -0.12
N ASN A 267 -11.49 -7.05 -0.08
CA ASN A 267 -12.91 -7.37 -0.27
C ASN A 267 -13.26 -7.91 -1.66
N ILE A 268 -12.40 -7.68 -2.68
CA ILE A 268 -12.63 -8.16 -4.04
C ILE A 268 -11.80 -9.40 -4.39
N LEU A 269 -10.82 -9.74 -3.54
CA LEU A 269 -9.96 -10.90 -3.76
C LEU A 269 -10.68 -12.18 -3.29
N PRO A 270 -10.49 -13.30 -4.01
CA PRO A 270 -11.09 -14.58 -3.63
C PRO A 270 -10.42 -15.21 -2.40
N VAL A 271 -9.19 -14.78 -2.08
CA VAL A 271 -8.35 -15.30 -0.99
C VAL A 271 -8.06 -14.16 -0.02
N ASP A 272 -7.93 -14.47 1.27
CA ASP A 272 -7.57 -13.51 2.30
C ASP A 272 -6.10 -13.05 2.11
N PRO A 273 -5.83 -11.78 1.79
CA PRO A 273 -4.48 -11.28 1.59
C PRO A 273 -3.77 -10.91 2.90
N SER A 274 -4.34 -11.25 4.07
CA SER A 274 -3.74 -10.93 5.37
C SER A 274 -2.40 -11.62 5.61
N GLY A 275 -2.15 -12.76 4.95
CA GLY A 275 -0.88 -13.47 4.92
C GLY A 275 0.17 -12.89 3.96
N GLY A 276 -0.16 -11.81 3.26
CA GLY A 276 0.72 -11.15 2.27
C GLY A 276 0.53 -11.63 0.85
N PHE A 277 1.27 -10.99 -0.05
CA PHE A 277 1.42 -11.44 -1.44
C PHE A 277 2.78 -12.11 -1.56
N GLU A 278 2.80 -13.41 -1.86
CA GLU A 278 4.05 -14.09 -2.15
C GLU A 278 4.70 -13.46 -3.38
N SER A 279 5.95 -13.00 -3.26
CA SER A 279 6.74 -12.60 -4.41
C SER A 279 7.12 -13.85 -5.19
N THR A 280 6.31 -14.20 -6.18
CA THR A 280 6.62 -15.31 -7.08
C THR A 280 7.84 -14.92 -7.92
N THR A 281 9.01 -15.43 -7.56
CA THR A 281 10.18 -15.35 -8.43
C THR A 281 10.00 -16.41 -9.50
N GLN A 282 9.89 -15.99 -10.76
CA GLN A 282 9.85 -16.93 -11.87
C GLN A 282 11.24 -17.57 -12.00
N THR A 283 11.43 -18.72 -11.35
CA THR A 283 12.63 -19.52 -11.55
C THR A 283 12.56 -20.12 -12.95
N THR A 284 13.69 -20.12 -13.67
CA THR A 284 13.80 -20.91 -14.90
C THR A 284 13.52 -22.36 -14.54
N SER A 285 12.44 -22.92 -15.09
CA SER A 285 12.08 -24.31 -14.93
C SER A 285 13.17 -25.19 -15.56
N SER A 286 14.17 -25.54 -14.77
CA SER A 286 14.90 -26.79 -14.96
C SER A 286 14.08 -27.88 -14.27
N GLN A 287 13.81 -28.98 -14.95
CA GLN A 287 13.30 -30.18 -14.28
C GLN A 287 14.21 -30.49 -13.09
N PHE A 288 13.62 -30.69 -11.91
CA PHE A 288 14.37 -31.16 -10.76
C PHE A 288 15.01 -32.50 -11.15
N PRO A 289 16.34 -32.65 -11.02
CA PRO A 289 17.04 -33.84 -11.54
C PRO A 289 16.78 -35.11 -10.72
N GLY A 290 16.06 -35.01 -9.60
CA GLY A 290 15.73 -36.14 -8.72
C GLY A 290 14.24 -36.51 -8.74
N GLN A 291 13.92 -37.55 -7.95
CA GLN A 291 12.54 -37.95 -7.66
C GLN A 291 12.17 -37.52 -6.24
N ILE A 292 10.93 -37.07 -6.05
CA ILE A 292 10.37 -36.75 -4.73
C ILE A 292 9.25 -37.75 -4.48
N GLU A 293 9.40 -38.56 -3.44
CA GLU A 293 8.40 -39.54 -3.01
C GLU A 293 7.88 -39.17 -1.62
N MET A 294 6.55 -39.09 -1.47
CA MET A 294 5.90 -38.94 -0.17
C MET A 294 5.19 -40.23 0.18
N LEU A 295 5.75 -40.98 1.12
CA LEU A 295 5.21 -42.26 1.58
C LEU A 295 4.42 -42.06 2.90
N PRO A 296 3.33 -42.81 3.12
CA PRO A 296 2.66 -42.88 4.42
C PRO A 296 3.61 -43.36 5.53
N GLY A 297 3.47 -42.87 6.76
CA GLY A 297 4.40 -43.11 7.88
C GLY A 297 4.88 -44.58 8.07
N PRO A 298 4.00 -45.60 8.05
CA PRO A 298 4.41 -47.00 8.18
C PRO A 298 5.28 -47.49 7.01
N GLU A 299 4.95 -47.05 5.79
CA GLU A 299 5.68 -47.41 4.56
C GLU A 299 7.01 -46.64 4.46
N ALA A 300 7.02 -45.38 4.91
CA ALA A 300 8.21 -44.54 4.96
C ALA A 300 9.29 -45.12 5.89
N LEU A 301 8.89 -45.64 7.06
CA LEU A 301 9.82 -46.30 7.98
C LEU A 301 10.43 -47.57 7.39
N VAL A 302 9.64 -48.39 6.71
CA VAL A 302 10.12 -49.60 6.04
C VAL A 302 11.05 -49.24 4.87
N ALA A 303 10.69 -48.24 4.07
CA ALA A 303 11.53 -47.74 2.99
C ALA A 303 12.87 -47.21 3.52
N ALA A 304 12.85 -46.38 4.58
CA ALA A 304 14.04 -45.84 5.21
C ALA A 304 14.97 -46.94 5.78
N GLN A 305 14.41 -48.00 6.36
CA GLN A 305 15.17 -49.12 6.91
C GLN A 305 15.78 -50.04 5.85
N SER A 306 15.21 -50.08 4.65
CA SER A 306 15.71 -50.89 3.53
C SER A 306 16.84 -50.22 2.73
N LEU A 307 17.05 -48.92 2.94
CA LEU A 307 18.13 -48.17 2.27
C LEU A 307 19.50 -48.49 2.90
N PRO A 308 20.56 -48.64 2.08
CA PRO A 308 21.93 -48.69 2.59
C PRO A 308 22.23 -47.42 3.40
N PRO A 309 22.69 -47.51 4.66
CA PRO A 309 22.92 -46.35 5.51
C PRO A 309 23.97 -45.36 4.97
N GLU A 310 24.84 -45.81 4.08
CA GLU A 310 25.88 -45.00 3.41
C GLU A 310 25.32 -44.13 2.27
N LEU A 311 24.07 -44.38 1.84
CA LEU A 311 23.37 -43.65 0.78
C LEU A 311 22.20 -42.79 1.31
N ALA A 312 22.00 -42.78 2.63
CA ALA A 312 20.90 -42.05 3.27
C ALA A 312 21.44 -40.88 4.12
N ILE A 313 20.90 -39.69 3.88
CA ILE A 313 21.13 -38.50 4.71
C ILE A 313 19.81 -38.11 5.35
N TRP A 314 19.80 -38.06 6.67
CA TRP A 314 18.66 -37.57 7.44
C TRP A 314 18.79 -36.07 7.61
N SER A 315 17.70 -35.35 7.36
CA SER A 315 17.61 -33.91 7.56
C SER A 315 16.40 -33.58 8.42
N ASP A 316 16.60 -32.69 9.39
CA ASP A 316 15.54 -32.21 10.27
C ASP A 316 15.73 -30.71 10.58
N GLY A 317 14.61 -30.03 10.84
CA GLY A 317 14.53 -28.63 11.17
C GLY A 317 13.81 -28.43 12.50
N SER A 318 14.40 -27.65 13.40
CA SER A 318 13.78 -27.38 14.70
C SER A 318 13.74 -25.89 15.03
N ARG A 319 12.74 -25.52 15.82
CA ARG A 319 12.57 -24.19 16.39
C ARG A 319 12.25 -24.31 17.88
N LEU A 320 13.04 -23.64 18.71
CA LEU A 320 12.85 -23.58 20.16
C LEU A 320 11.81 -22.50 20.52
N GLU A 321 11.16 -22.65 21.67
CA GLU A 321 10.20 -21.66 22.21
C GLU A 321 10.79 -20.26 22.37
N ASN A 322 12.11 -20.15 22.56
CA ASN A 322 12.84 -18.88 22.66
C ASN A 322 13.15 -18.22 21.30
N GLY A 323 12.61 -18.79 20.21
CA GLY A 323 12.72 -18.29 18.84
C GLY A 323 14.03 -18.61 18.13
N LYS A 324 14.93 -19.39 18.74
CA LYS A 324 16.14 -19.88 18.05
C LYS A 324 15.77 -21.06 17.15
N SER A 325 16.23 -20.99 15.90
CA SER A 325 15.97 -21.99 14.87
C SER A 325 17.29 -22.58 14.37
N GLY A 326 17.27 -23.87 14.04
CA GLY A 326 18.43 -24.61 13.58
C GLY A 326 18.03 -25.79 12.70
N ALA A 327 18.92 -26.13 11.76
CA ALA A 327 18.80 -27.33 10.94
C ALA A 327 19.84 -28.36 11.38
N GLY A 328 19.53 -29.64 11.25
CA GLY A 328 20.44 -30.75 11.53
C GLY A 328 20.49 -31.71 10.36
N ILE A 329 21.68 -32.25 10.10
CA ILE A 329 21.82 -33.41 9.22
C ILE A 329 22.57 -34.53 9.92
N ALA A 330 22.21 -35.77 9.59
CA ALA A 330 22.90 -36.98 10.05
C ALA A 330 23.16 -37.94 8.88
N TRP A 331 24.38 -38.46 8.78
CA TRP A 331 24.79 -39.38 7.73
C TRP A 331 25.81 -40.38 8.24
N ARG A 332 26.03 -41.46 7.50
CA ARG A 332 27.03 -42.48 7.82
C ARG A 332 28.18 -42.42 6.81
N GLU A 333 29.41 -42.38 7.30
CA GLU A 333 30.60 -42.37 6.44
C GLU A 333 31.02 -43.78 5.99
N PRO A 334 31.75 -43.91 4.87
CA PRO A 334 32.37 -45.17 4.45
C PRO A 334 33.31 -45.68 5.56
N GLY A 335 32.96 -46.81 6.17
CA GLY A 335 33.60 -47.29 7.42
C GLY A 335 32.65 -47.38 8.61
N GLY A 336 31.39 -46.94 8.44
CA GLY A 336 30.28 -47.29 9.31
C GLY A 336 30.04 -46.35 10.49
N THR A 337 30.77 -45.25 10.60
CA THR A 337 30.59 -44.25 11.68
C THR A 337 29.52 -43.22 11.34
N TRP A 338 28.61 -42.96 12.28
CA TRP A 338 27.62 -41.90 12.18
C TRP A 338 28.23 -40.53 12.47
N LYS A 339 27.89 -39.55 11.63
CA LYS A 339 28.19 -38.13 11.85
C LYS A 339 26.93 -37.30 11.83
N THR A 340 26.97 -36.22 12.62
CA THR A 340 25.90 -35.24 12.68
C THR A 340 26.47 -33.84 12.53
N ARG A 341 25.68 -32.92 11.97
CA ARG A 341 26.07 -31.52 11.86
C ARG A 341 24.84 -30.62 12.04
N GLY A 342 24.94 -29.72 13.00
CA GLY A 342 23.95 -28.66 13.22
C GLY A 342 24.35 -27.36 12.53
N PHE A 343 23.35 -26.64 12.06
CA PHE A 343 23.48 -25.34 11.42
C PHE A 343 22.57 -24.34 12.14
N PRO A 344 23.12 -23.37 12.88
CA PRO A 344 22.31 -22.34 13.50
C PRO A 344 21.84 -21.32 12.45
N LEU A 345 20.54 -21.05 12.39
CA LEU A 345 20.00 -19.94 11.58
C LEU A 345 19.84 -18.66 12.42
N GLY A 346 19.83 -18.79 13.74
CA GLY A 346 19.60 -17.66 14.64
C GLY A 346 18.11 -17.52 14.95
N LYS A 347 17.61 -16.28 15.00
CA LYS A 347 16.19 -15.99 15.27
C LYS A 347 15.50 -15.44 14.03
N GLY A 348 14.18 -15.62 13.94
CA GLY A 348 13.35 -15.05 12.86
C GLY A 348 13.15 -15.96 11.65
N TYR A 349 13.43 -17.26 11.77
CA TYR A 349 13.20 -18.27 10.74
C TYR A 349 12.16 -19.30 11.22
N GLU A 350 11.25 -19.68 10.31
CA GLU A 350 10.22 -20.70 10.55
C GLU A 350 10.80 -22.11 10.50
N VAL A 351 10.03 -23.10 10.98
CA VAL A 351 10.43 -24.52 10.90
C VAL A 351 10.62 -24.97 9.44
N PHE A 352 9.79 -24.45 8.54
CA PHE A 352 9.94 -24.71 7.12
C PHE A 352 11.27 -24.19 6.55
N ASP A 353 11.75 -23.03 7.00
CA ASP A 353 13.05 -22.47 6.57
C ASP A 353 14.22 -23.35 7.05
N THR A 354 14.11 -23.91 8.26
CA THR A 354 15.13 -24.81 8.79
C THR A 354 15.12 -26.16 8.12
N GLU A 355 13.95 -26.72 7.81
CA GLU A 355 13.82 -27.94 7.01
C GLU A 355 14.43 -27.77 5.61
N LEU A 356 14.10 -26.67 4.92
CA LEU A 356 14.65 -26.37 3.59
C LEU A 356 16.17 -26.19 3.65
N LEU A 357 16.69 -25.50 4.66
CA LEU A 357 18.13 -25.39 4.85
C LEU A 357 18.77 -26.77 5.08
N GLY A 358 18.13 -27.63 5.88
CA GLY A 358 18.58 -29.00 6.12
C GLY A 358 18.73 -29.78 4.83
N ILE A 359 17.73 -29.72 3.95
CA ILE A 359 17.76 -30.34 2.60
C ILE A 359 18.94 -29.80 1.78
N VAL A 360 19.10 -28.47 1.72
CA VAL A 360 20.18 -27.84 0.96
C VAL A 360 21.56 -28.27 1.49
N ARG A 361 21.72 -28.39 2.81
CA ARG A 361 22.97 -28.84 3.42
C ARG A 361 23.24 -30.32 3.22
N ALA A 362 22.20 -31.16 3.22
CA ALA A 362 22.30 -32.57 2.89
C ALA A 362 22.74 -32.76 1.43
N LEU A 363 22.16 -32.02 0.47
CA LEU A 363 22.58 -32.03 -0.93
C LEU A 363 24.03 -31.57 -1.12
N GLN A 364 24.43 -30.47 -0.46
CA GLN A 364 25.82 -29.98 -0.50
C GLN A 364 26.82 -30.96 0.11
N LEU A 365 26.39 -31.76 1.10
CA LEU A 365 27.21 -32.82 1.67
C LEU A 365 27.34 -33.98 0.68
N ALA A 366 26.23 -34.42 0.10
CA ALA A 366 26.19 -35.45 -0.93
C ALA A 366 27.10 -35.12 -2.12
N GLU A 367 27.08 -33.86 -2.59
CA GLU A 367 27.95 -33.38 -3.67
C GLU A 367 29.45 -33.48 -3.30
N LYS A 368 29.80 -33.21 -2.04
CA LYS A 368 31.20 -33.26 -1.57
C LYS A 368 31.72 -34.67 -1.33
N VAL A 369 30.82 -35.58 -0.97
CA VAL A 369 31.15 -36.99 -0.67
C VAL A 369 31.03 -37.87 -1.92
N GLY A 370 30.34 -37.40 -2.96
CA GLY A 370 29.83 -38.23 -4.05
C GLY A 370 30.84 -38.71 -5.10
N ASP A 371 30.74 -40.02 -5.36
CA ASP A 371 31.33 -40.81 -6.46
C ASP A 371 30.23 -41.17 -7.52
N GLN A 372 29.42 -40.18 -7.92
CA GLN A 372 28.28 -40.28 -8.89
C GLN A 372 27.08 -41.19 -8.53
N SER A 373 27.00 -41.76 -7.32
CA SER A 373 25.85 -42.59 -6.90
C SER A 373 24.62 -41.76 -6.49
N PRO A 374 23.38 -42.27 -6.69
CA PRO A 374 22.17 -41.61 -6.22
C PRO A 374 22.13 -41.55 -4.68
N VAL A 375 21.78 -40.38 -4.13
CA VAL A 375 21.66 -40.16 -2.68
C VAL A 375 20.21 -39.93 -2.30
N THR A 376 19.76 -40.57 -1.24
CA THR A 376 18.42 -40.39 -0.69
C THR A 376 18.47 -39.47 0.52
N ILE A 377 17.70 -38.39 0.48
CA ILE A 377 17.53 -37.49 1.61
C ILE A 377 16.21 -37.84 2.28
N LEU A 378 16.28 -38.24 3.54
CA LEU A 378 15.13 -38.60 4.36
C LEU A 378 14.74 -37.39 5.20
N LEU A 379 13.46 -37.04 5.12
CA LEU A 379 12.86 -35.92 5.84
C LEU A 379 11.81 -36.46 6.78
N GLU A 380 11.80 -35.97 8.01
CA GLU A 380 10.71 -36.20 8.94
C GLU A 380 9.65 -35.12 8.67
N ALA A 381 8.59 -35.48 7.94
CA ALA A 381 7.50 -34.55 7.70
C ALA A 381 6.63 -34.44 8.96
N LEU A 382 6.57 -33.24 9.54
CA LEU A 382 5.64 -32.90 10.63
C LEU A 382 4.19 -33.17 10.19
N SER A 383 3.44 -33.87 11.03
CA SER A 383 1.99 -34.03 10.96
C SER A 383 1.24 -32.72 11.21
#